data_AF-A0A2T4AKX6-F1
#
_entry.id   AF-A0A2T4AKX6-F1
#
_cell.length_a   1.000
_cell.length_b   1.000
_cell.length_c   1.000
_cell.angle_alpha   90.00
_cell.angle_beta   90.00
_cell.angle_gamma   90.00
#
_symmetry.space_group_name_H-M   'P 1'
#
loop_
_entity.id
_entity.type
_entity.pdbx_description
1 polymer ?
#
loop_
_entity_poly.entity_id
_entity_poly.type
_entity_poly.pdbx_seq_one_letter_code
_entity_poly.pdbx_strand_id
1 'polypeptide(L)'
;MSFDESFLSPRGLLVNNNSNFVCHGPNFSKLQQATQATLRLPYDDQRIRYVAGFTDKGMQELYSDILIPIMDDFYKITHQSMVLESGYRSVGDVCKHILGLAAATQMDYDKIFDALERLYGQESDNDSLREEVQAKMKERIDKLASLSDIATDVTNSLRDAIGNATEAQILVKKIGADLSSQSTIERLRACHEGERDSEDFDNDCNALGILQGIIDKQNMQDDSGGSMDNLQHAEPPSISGMISLHCPPMWRNIQNLDQGLS
;
A
#
# COMPACT_ATOMS: atom_id res chain seq x y z
N MET A 1 -6.39 -21.60 31.66
CA MET A 1 -6.03 -21.26 30.27
C MET A 1 -6.44 -19.81 30.05
N SER A 2 -5.52 -18.92 29.69
CA SER A 2 -5.90 -17.55 29.28
C SER A 2 -6.63 -17.64 27.94
N PHE A 3 -7.84 -17.11 27.85
CA PHE A 3 -8.54 -16.98 26.58
C PHE A 3 -7.72 -16.02 25.70
N ASP A 4 -7.23 -16.53 24.58
CA ASP A 4 -6.69 -15.67 23.53
C ASP A 4 -7.89 -15.03 22.83
N GLU A 5 -8.32 -13.86 23.32
CA GLU A 5 -9.42 -13.06 22.77
C GLU A 5 -9.20 -12.71 21.29
N SER A 6 -7.98 -12.85 20.78
CA SER A 6 -7.62 -12.58 19.39
C SER A 6 -7.64 -13.80 18.47
N PHE A 7 -8.12 -14.96 18.96
CA PHE A 7 -8.25 -16.21 18.20
C PHE A 7 -9.20 -16.09 16.99
N LEU A 8 -10.10 -15.11 16.95
CA LEU A 8 -11.11 -14.94 15.88
C LEU A 8 -11.04 -13.60 15.14
N SER A 9 -10.06 -12.76 15.47
CA SER A 9 -9.91 -11.45 14.84
C SER A 9 -9.12 -11.56 13.53
N PRO A 10 -9.41 -10.73 12.51
CA PRO A 10 -8.55 -10.58 11.34
C PRO A 10 -7.16 -10.08 11.77
N ARG A 11 -6.20 -11.00 11.93
CA ARG A 11 -4.81 -10.67 12.26
C ARG A 11 -4.12 -10.18 10.98
N GLY A 12 -3.38 -9.06 11.07
CA GLY A 12 -2.77 -8.37 9.93
C GLY A 12 -3.44 -7.05 9.54
N LEU A 13 -4.59 -6.73 10.13
CA LEU A 13 -5.24 -5.41 9.99
C LEU A 13 -5.29 -4.62 11.28
N LEU A 14 -4.78 -5.20 12.36
CA LEU A 14 -4.69 -4.56 13.66
C LEU A 14 -3.21 -4.41 14.06
N VAL A 15 -2.85 -3.23 14.55
CA VAL A 15 -1.53 -2.86 15.06
C VAL A 15 -1.61 -2.61 16.58
N ASN A 16 -0.46 -2.44 17.24
CA ASN A 16 -0.35 -2.18 18.69
C ASN A 16 -1.07 -3.24 19.54
N ASN A 17 -0.65 -4.50 19.46
CA ASN A 17 -1.27 -5.61 20.20
C ASN A 17 -2.79 -5.74 19.96
N ASN A 18 -3.22 -5.68 18.70
CA ASN A 18 -4.62 -5.79 18.27
C ASN A 18 -5.55 -4.66 18.77
N SER A 19 -5.01 -3.50 19.16
CA SER A 19 -5.82 -2.40 19.72
C SER A 19 -6.30 -1.38 18.69
N ASN A 20 -5.61 -1.25 17.55
CA ASN A 20 -5.91 -0.23 16.53
C ASN A 20 -5.93 -0.82 15.13
N PHE A 21 -6.81 -0.32 14.26
CA PHE A 21 -6.78 -0.66 12.83
C PHE A 21 -5.55 -0.06 12.14
N VAL A 22 -4.93 -0.83 11.24
CA VAL A 22 -3.70 -0.45 10.52
C VAL A 22 -3.89 0.83 9.70
N CYS A 23 -5.06 1.03 9.07
CA CYS A 23 -5.33 2.24 8.32
C CYS A 23 -5.83 3.37 9.22
N HIS A 24 -4.94 3.89 10.07
CA HIS A 24 -5.20 5.06 10.88
C HIS A 24 -5.56 6.25 9.99
N GLY A 25 -6.83 6.66 10.03
CA GLY A 25 -7.42 7.65 9.13
C GLY A 25 -6.59 8.92 8.93
N PRO A 26 -6.08 9.56 9.98
CA PRO A 26 -5.21 10.75 9.85
C PRO A 26 -3.94 10.52 9.03
N ASN A 27 -3.23 9.41 9.24
CA ASN A 27 -1.98 9.12 8.53
C ASN A 27 -2.25 8.88 7.05
N PHE A 28 -3.30 8.11 6.76
CA PHE A 28 -3.70 7.81 5.39
C PHE A 28 -4.33 9.01 4.67
N SER A 29 -4.97 9.94 5.38
CA SER A 29 -5.45 11.19 4.81
C SER A 29 -4.29 12.09 4.37
N LYS A 30 -3.22 12.17 5.18
CA LYS A 30 -1.99 12.89 4.81
C LYS A 30 -1.34 12.29 3.56
N LEU A 31 -1.22 10.96 3.52
CA LEU A 31 -0.73 10.22 2.35
C LEU A 31 -1.60 10.52 1.11
N GLN A 32 -2.93 10.50 1.25
CA GLN A 32 -3.83 10.79 0.14
C GLN A 32 -3.66 12.22 -0.40
N GLN A 33 -3.47 13.21 0.48
CA GLN A 33 -3.22 14.59 0.06
C GLN A 33 -1.91 14.71 -0.71
N ALA A 34 -0.84 14.05 -0.24
CA ALA A 34 0.44 14.00 -0.94
C ALA A 34 0.31 13.33 -2.32
N THR A 35 -0.39 12.20 -2.40
CA THR A 35 -0.71 11.51 -3.66
C THR A 35 -1.46 12.41 -4.65
N GLN A 36 -2.40 13.23 -4.19
CA GLN A 36 -3.12 14.16 -5.08
C GLN A 36 -2.22 15.29 -5.61
N ALA A 37 -1.26 15.75 -4.80
CA ALA A 37 -0.30 16.77 -5.21
C ALA A 37 0.66 16.24 -6.30
N THR A 38 1.04 14.98 -6.23
CA THR A 38 1.98 14.34 -7.16
C THR A 38 1.36 13.93 -8.50
N LEU A 39 0.04 13.74 -8.59
CA LEU A 39 -0.65 13.39 -9.85
C LEU A 39 -0.50 14.45 -10.96
N ARG A 40 -0.11 15.68 -10.60
CA ARG A 40 0.01 16.81 -11.53
C ARG A 40 1.44 17.11 -11.95
N LEU A 41 2.39 16.23 -11.63
CA LEU A 41 3.78 16.43 -12.01
C LEU A 41 3.93 16.49 -13.54
N PRO A 42 4.82 17.35 -14.06
CA PRO A 42 5.07 17.46 -15.49
C PRO A 42 6.05 16.37 -15.95
N TYR A 43 5.56 15.18 -16.25
CA TYR A 43 6.39 14.02 -16.61
C TYR A 43 6.57 13.80 -18.12
N ASP A 44 6.14 14.75 -18.95
CA ASP A 44 6.26 14.68 -20.40
C ASP A 44 6.63 16.06 -20.98
N ASP A 45 7.14 16.07 -22.21
CA ASP A 45 7.63 17.28 -22.88
C ASP A 45 6.59 18.41 -22.90
N GLN A 46 5.34 18.05 -23.20
CA GLN A 46 4.25 19.02 -23.31
C GLN A 46 3.99 19.69 -21.96
N ARG A 47 3.95 18.91 -20.88
CA ARG A 47 3.72 19.41 -19.53
C ARG A 47 4.92 20.19 -19.01
N ILE A 48 6.14 19.75 -19.24
CA ILE A 48 7.34 20.51 -18.84
C ILE A 48 7.33 21.88 -19.50
N ARG A 49 7.08 21.93 -20.82
CA ARG A 49 6.98 23.20 -21.55
C ARG A 49 5.86 24.08 -21.03
N TYR A 50 4.68 23.51 -20.80
CA TYR A 50 3.53 24.26 -20.31
C TYR A 50 3.70 24.78 -18.87
N VAL A 51 4.31 23.99 -17.99
CA VAL A 51 4.41 24.28 -16.56
C VAL A 51 5.66 25.12 -16.24
N ALA A 52 6.81 24.75 -16.77
CA ALA A 52 8.08 25.43 -16.48
C ALA A 52 8.34 26.59 -17.45
N GLY A 53 7.89 26.49 -18.71
CA GLY A 53 8.03 27.58 -19.69
C GLY A 53 9.38 27.67 -20.37
N PHE A 54 10.13 26.56 -20.48
CA PHE A 54 11.38 26.54 -21.25
C PHE A 54 11.16 26.91 -22.72
N THR A 55 12.13 27.62 -23.28
CA THR A 55 12.26 27.84 -24.73
C THR A 55 12.66 26.54 -25.44
N ASP A 56 12.56 26.50 -26.77
CA ASP A 56 13.01 25.34 -27.55
C ASP A 56 14.51 25.07 -27.38
N LYS A 57 15.33 26.12 -27.31
CA LYS A 57 16.78 26.01 -27.12
C LYS A 57 17.14 25.52 -25.74
N GLY A 58 16.54 26.08 -24.69
CA GLY A 58 16.75 25.64 -23.31
C GLY A 58 16.34 24.19 -23.11
N MET A 59 15.18 23.80 -23.65
CA MET A 59 14.75 22.40 -23.69
C MET A 59 15.81 21.53 -24.35
N GLN A 60 16.25 21.88 -25.56
CA GLN A 60 17.21 21.07 -26.33
C GLN A 60 18.56 20.92 -25.63
N GLU A 61 19.06 22.01 -25.04
CA GLU A 61 20.36 22.03 -24.34
C GLU A 61 20.37 21.12 -23.11
N LEU A 62 19.28 21.11 -22.33
CA LEU A 62 19.20 20.36 -21.07
C LEU A 62 18.47 19.02 -21.22
N TYR A 63 18.07 18.65 -22.44
CA TYR A 63 17.09 17.60 -22.65
C TYR A 63 17.54 16.24 -22.12
N SER A 64 18.73 15.79 -22.54
CA SER A 64 19.15 14.40 -22.40
C SER A 64 19.62 14.04 -20.99
N ASP A 65 20.27 14.97 -20.29
CA ASP A 65 20.94 14.72 -19.03
C ASP A 65 20.22 15.30 -17.81
N ILE A 66 19.30 16.25 -18.01
CA ILE A 66 18.52 16.85 -16.93
C ILE A 66 17.03 16.55 -17.10
N LEU A 67 16.43 16.95 -18.23
CA LEU A 67 14.97 16.92 -18.37
C LEU A 67 14.42 15.50 -18.52
N ILE A 68 15.02 14.64 -19.33
CA ILE A 68 14.60 13.22 -19.46
C ILE A 68 14.63 12.51 -18.09
N PRO A 69 15.75 12.53 -17.33
CA PRO A 69 15.79 11.93 -16.00
C PRO A 69 14.71 12.46 -15.05
N ILE A 70 14.47 13.78 -15.03
CA ILE A 70 13.41 14.38 -14.20
C ILE A 70 12.02 13.89 -14.63
N MET A 71 11.74 13.87 -15.93
CA MET A 71 10.47 13.40 -16.47
C MET A 71 10.23 11.92 -16.15
N ASP A 72 11.25 11.08 -16.28
CA ASP A 72 11.16 9.66 -15.93
C ASP A 72 10.84 9.45 -14.45
N ASP A 73 11.49 10.19 -13.55
CA ASP A 73 11.23 10.08 -12.12
C ASP A 73 9.87 10.69 -11.74
N PHE A 74 9.47 11.81 -12.35
CA PHE A 74 8.11 12.36 -12.19
C PHE A 74 7.03 11.40 -12.71
N TYR A 75 7.29 10.67 -13.79
CA TYR A 75 6.40 9.63 -14.29
C TYR A 75 6.27 8.51 -13.27
N LYS A 76 7.39 8.00 -12.74
CA LYS A 76 7.37 6.97 -11.68
C LYS A 76 6.57 7.44 -10.48
N ILE A 77 6.82 8.66 -9.96
CA ILE A 77 6.08 9.21 -8.82
C ILE A 77 4.58 9.26 -9.13
N THR A 78 4.21 9.79 -10.29
CA THR A 78 2.80 9.89 -10.72
C THR A 78 2.16 8.51 -10.82
N HIS A 79 2.84 7.55 -11.44
CA HIS A 79 2.35 6.19 -11.59
C HIS A 79 2.13 5.49 -10.24
N GLN A 80 3.11 5.59 -9.33
CA GLN A 80 2.96 5.04 -7.98
C GLN A 80 1.85 5.74 -7.20
N SER A 81 1.61 7.03 -7.45
CA SER A 81 0.50 7.76 -6.86
C SER A 81 -0.87 7.21 -7.30
N MET A 82 -1.00 6.79 -8.57
CA MET A 82 -2.20 6.09 -9.04
C MET A 82 -2.38 4.71 -8.35
N VAL A 83 -1.27 3.98 -8.15
CA VAL A 83 -1.30 2.70 -7.41
C VAL A 83 -1.73 2.92 -5.97
N LEU A 84 -1.23 3.95 -5.30
CA LEU A 84 -1.63 4.33 -3.94
C LEU A 84 -3.12 4.68 -3.86
N GLU A 85 -3.65 5.43 -4.83
CA GLU A 85 -5.07 5.74 -4.89
C GLU A 85 -5.92 4.46 -5.04
N SER A 86 -5.50 3.53 -5.90
CA SER A 86 -6.17 2.24 -6.07
C SER A 86 -6.10 1.41 -4.78
N GLY A 87 -4.92 1.29 -4.18
CA GLY A 87 -4.71 0.55 -2.93
C GLY A 87 -5.54 1.12 -1.78
N TYR A 88 -5.68 2.46 -1.69
CA TYR A 88 -6.56 3.09 -0.70
C TYR A 88 -8.03 2.69 -0.88
N ARG A 89 -8.50 2.55 -2.11
CA ARG A 89 -9.86 2.03 -2.38
C ARG A 89 -9.98 0.55 -1.97
N SER A 90 -8.96 -0.25 -2.23
CA SER A 90 -8.91 -1.67 -1.82
C SER A 90 -8.93 -1.86 -0.30
N VAL A 91 -8.37 -0.94 0.48
CA VAL A 91 -8.57 -0.91 1.95
C VAL A 91 -10.05 -0.84 2.31
N GLY A 92 -10.83 -0.02 1.59
CA GLY A 92 -12.28 0.06 1.77
C GLY A 92 -12.98 -1.27 1.51
N ASP A 93 -12.53 -2.03 0.51
CA ASP A 93 -13.08 -3.35 0.21
C ASP A 93 -12.69 -4.39 1.27
N VAL A 94 -11.46 -4.34 1.79
CA VAL A 94 -11.03 -5.15 2.94
C VAL A 94 -11.92 -4.87 4.16
N CYS A 95 -12.19 -3.60 4.47
CA CYS A 95 -13.11 -3.21 5.54
C CYS A 95 -14.52 -3.78 5.33
N LYS A 96 -15.05 -3.77 4.10
CA LYS A 96 -16.36 -4.38 3.79
C LYS A 96 -16.35 -5.89 4.03
N HIS A 97 -15.27 -6.60 3.66
CA HIS A 97 -15.14 -8.04 3.90
C HIS A 97 -15.11 -8.36 5.40
N ILE A 98 -14.36 -7.57 6.19
CA ILE A 98 -14.37 -7.68 7.66
C ILE A 98 -15.79 -7.53 8.21
N LEU A 99 -16.51 -6.46 7.80
CA LEU A 99 -17.87 -6.21 8.27
C LEU A 99 -18.83 -7.33 7.88
N GLY A 100 -18.71 -7.86 6.66
CA GLY A 100 -19.50 -9.01 6.21
C GLY A 100 -19.24 -10.27 7.04
N LEU A 101 -17.97 -10.58 7.30
CA LEU A 101 -17.60 -11.73 8.13
C LEU A 101 -18.01 -11.54 9.60
N ALA A 102 -17.89 -10.33 10.13
CA ALA A 102 -18.35 -9.96 11.47
C ALA A 102 -19.87 -10.13 11.60
N ALA A 103 -20.64 -9.61 10.65
CA ALA A 103 -22.10 -9.74 10.63
C ALA A 103 -22.55 -11.21 10.53
N ALA A 104 -21.83 -12.05 9.79
CA ALA A 104 -22.13 -13.49 9.68
C ALA A 104 -21.64 -14.32 10.88
N THR A 105 -20.86 -13.73 11.79
CA THR A 105 -20.12 -14.46 12.84
C THR A 105 -21.03 -15.27 13.74
N GLN A 106 -22.08 -14.65 14.29
CA GLN A 106 -23.00 -15.34 15.19
C GLN A 106 -23.65 -16.54 14.49
N MET A 107 -24.22 -16.34 13.30
CA MET A 107 -24.84 -17.41 12.53
C MET A 107 -23.86 -18.54 12.18
N ASP A 108 -22.62 -18.21 11.81
CA ASP A 108 -21.61 -19.22 11.48
C ASP A 108 -21.25 -20.05 12.73
N TYR A 109 -21.11 -19.41 13.89
CA TYR A 109 -20.84 -20.11 15.15
C TYR A 109 -22.03 -20.93 15.64
N ASP A 110 -23.24 -20.39 15.57
CA ASP A 110 -24.46 -21.11 15.95
C ASP A 110 -24.56 -22.41 15.15
N LYS A 111 -24.34 -22.37 13.82
CA LYS A 111 -24.33 -23.60 13.00
C LYS A 111 -23.24 -24.60 13.38
N ILE A 112 -22.06 -24.13 13.82
CA ILE A 112 -20.97 -25.00 14.27
C ILE A 112 -21.33 -25.61 15.63
N PHE A 113 -21.83 -24.82 16.57
CA PHE A 113 -22.18 -25.27 17.91
C PHE A 113 -23.41 -26.17 17.91
N ASP A 114 -24.43 -25.88 17.11
CA ASP A 114 -25.60 -26.75 16.92
C ASP A 114 -25.17 -28.12 16.35
N ALA A 115 -24.28 -28.14 15.37
CA ALA A 115 -23.76 -29.38 14.80
C ALA A 115 -22.90 -30.17 15.81
N LEU A 116 -22.10 -29.48 16.64
CA LEU A 116 -21.35 -30.09 17.73
C LEU A 116 -22.29 -30.67 18.81
N GLU A 117 -23.34 -29.95 19.20
CA GLU A 117 -24.31 -30.43 20.18
C GLU A 117 -24.98 -31.72 19.71
N ARG A 118 -25.40 -31.78 18.44
CA ARG A 118 -25.95 -33.00 17.82
C ARG A 118 -24.98 -34.16 17.82
N LEU A 119 -23.70 -33.90 17.52
CA LEU A 119 -22.63 -34.90 17.55
C LEU A 119 -22.40 -35.44 18.97
N TYR A 120 -22.40 -34.57 20.00
CA TYR A 120 -22.25 -34.99 21.39
C TYR A 120 -23.51 -35.69 21.94
N GLY A 121 -24.69 -35.39 21.39
CA GLY A 121 -25.97 -36.03 21.71
C GLY A 121 -26.11 -37.48 21.22
N GLN A 122 -25.13 -37.99 20.46
CA GLN A 122 -25.16 -39.32 19.83
C GLN A 122 -26.39 -39.54 18.95
N GLU A 123 -26.74 -38.56 18.11
CA GLU A 123 -27.68 -38.78 17.01
C GLU A 123 -27.18 -39.94 16.11
N SER A 124 -28.11 -40.65 15.46
CA SER A 124 -27.88 -41.97 14.85
C SER A 124 -26.86 -42.03 13.69
N ASP A 125 -26.24 -40.91 13.33
CA ASP A 125 -25.29 -40.79 12.22
C ASP A 125 -24.11 -39.86 12.60
N ASN A 126 -23.28 -40.33 13.53
CA ASN A 126 -22.14 -39.58 14.06
C ASN A 126 -21.05 -39.31 13.00
N ASP A 127 -20.93 -40.15 11.97
CA ASP A 127 -19.93 -39.98 10.92
C ASP A 127 -20.32 -38.81 10.00
N SER A 128 -21.57 -38.78 9.50
CA SER A 128 -22.07 -37.65 8.72
C SER A 128 -22.06 -36.34 9.52
N LEU A 129 -22.38 -36.39 10.82
CA LEU A 129 -22.33 -35.21 11.70
C LEU A 129 -20.91 -34.69 11.88
N ARG A 130 -19.91 -35.58 11.97
CA ARG A 130 -18.50 -35.18 12.05
C ARG A 130 -18.05 -34.50 10.76
N GLU A 131 -18.41 -35.05 9.61
CA GLU A 131 -18.14 -34.42 8.31
C GLU A 131 -18.82 -33.05 8.20
N GLU A 132 -20.06 -32.92 8.69
CA GLU A 132 -20.79 -31.65 8.70
C GLU A 132 -20.08 -30.58 9.55
N VAL A 133 -19.67 -30.91 10.78
CA VAL A 133 -18.91 -29.99 11.65
C VAL A 133 -17.61 -29.56 10.98
N GLN A 134 -16.84 -30.52 10.45
CA GLN A 134 -15.56 -30.23 9.78
C GLN A 134 -15.75 -29.32 8.57
N ALA A 135 -16.78 -29.56 7.75
CA ALA A 135 -17.09 -28.74 6.58
C ALA A 135 -17.41 -27.29 6.97
N LYS A 136 -18.24 -27.07 8.00
CA LYS A 136 -18.59 -25.72 8.47
C LYS A 136 -17.40 -24.98 9.06
N MET A 137 -16.57 -25.66 9.86
CA MET A 137 -15.33 -25.08 10.40
C MET A 137 -14.36 -24.71 9.27
N LYS A 138 -14.19 -25.61 8.29
CA LYS A 138 -13.36 -25.37 7.12
C LYS A 138 -13.85 -24.16 6.32
N GLU A 139 -15.14 -24.06 6.06
CA GLU A 139 -15.72 -22.91 5.34
C GLU A 139 -15.39 -21.58 6.03
N ARG A 140 -15.50 -21.52 7.36
CA ARG A 140 -15.16 -20.31 8.12
C ARG A 140 -13.66 -20.00 8.07
N ILE A 141 -12.80 -21.02 8.19
CA ILE A 141 -11.35 -20.86 8.07
C ILE A 141 -10.96 -20.37 6.68
N ASP A 142 -11.52 -20.96 5.61
CA ASP A 142 -11.22 -20.58 4.23
C ASP A 142 -11.63 -19.11 3.95
N LYS A 143 -12.76 -18.65 4.50
CA LYS A 143 -13.18 -17.24 4.44
C LYS A 143 -12.19 -16.30 5.15
N LEU A 144 -11.73 -16.68 6.35
CA LEU A 144 -10.75 -15.89 7.11
C LEU A 144 -9.38 -15.86 6.43
N ALA A 145 -8.93 -16.99 5.87
CA ALA A 145 -7.70 -17.07 5.10
C ALA A 145 -7.75 -16.17 3.87
N SER A 146 -8.84 -16.22 3.10
CA SER A 146 -9.04 -15.33 1.94
C SER A 146 -9.01 -13.85 2.32
N LEU A 147 -9.63 -13.46 3.45
CA LEU A 147 -9.52 -12.09 3.96
C LEU A 147 -8.06 -11.72 4.29
N SER A 148 -7.33 -12.62 4.95
CA SER A 148 -5.92 -12.42 5.30
C SER A 148 -5.04 -12.24 4.07
N ASP A 149 -5.26 -13.03 3.02
CA ASP A 149 -4.53 -12.95 1.76
C ASP A 149 -4.78 -11.59 1.07
N ILE A 150 -6.06 -11.20 0.94
CA ILE A 150 -6.42 -9.90 0.35
C ILE A 150 -5.81 -8.74 1.15
N ALA A 151 -5.89 -8.80 2.48
CA ALA A 151 -5.30 -7.78 3.35
C ALA A 151 -3.78 -7.68 3.18
N THR A 152 -3.10 -8.82 3.03
CA THR A 152 -1.66 -8.90 2.80
C THR A 152 -1.28 -8.29 1.46
N ASP A 153 -2.01 -8.64 0.40
CA ASP A 153 -1.77 -8.11 -0.95
C ASP A 153 -1.94 -6.60 -1.02
N VAL A 154 -3.00 -6.08 -0.38
CA VAL A 154 -3.26 -4.63 -0.30
C VAL A 154 -2.15 -3.93 0.50
N THR A 155 -1.74 -4.51 1.63
CA THR A 155 -0.67 -3.96 2.47
C THR A 155 0.66 -3.90 1.73
N ASN A 156 1.04 -5.00 1.05
CA ASN A 156 2.26 -5.06 0.24
C ASN A 156 2.21 -4.05 -0.91
N SER A 157 1.11 -3.97 -1.64
CA SER A 157 0.94 -3.03 -2.75
C SER A 157 1.09 -1.57 -2.30
N LEU A 158 0.50 -1.20 -1.16
CA LEU A 158 0.64 0.15 -0.59
C LEU A 158 2.06 0.43 -0.14
N ARG A 159 2.70 -0.51 0.56
CA ARG A 159 4.09 -0.38 1.01
C ARG A 159 5.03 -0.16 -0.16
N ASP A 160 4.93 -1.02 -1.17
CA ASP A 160 5.82 -0.99 -2.34
C ASP A 160 5.62 0.30 -3.14
N ALA A 161 4.38 0.76 -3.29
CA ALA A 161 4.09 2.02 -3.97
C ALA A 161 4.62 3.25 -3.20
N ILE A 162 4.50 3.29 -1.86
CA ILE A 162 5.12 4.35 -1.05
C ILE A 162 6.65 4.32 -1.20
N GLY A 163 7.25 3.13 -1.12
CA GLY A 163 8.70 2.95 -1.26
C GLY A 163 9.20 3.45 -2.62
N ASN A 164 8.61 2.97 -3.71
CA ASN A 164 8.98 3.36 -5.07
C ASN A 164 8.79 4.86 -5.33
N ALA A 165 7.70 5.47 -4.82
CA ALA A 165 7.49 6.92 -4.93
C ALA A 165 8.55 7.70 -4.16
N THR A 166 8.91 7.24 -2.96
CA THR A 166 9.94 7.87 -2.12
C THR A 166 11.32 7.79 -2.77
N GLU A 167 11.68 6.63 -3.33
CA GLU A 167 12.94 6.45 -4.06
C GLU A 167 13.04 7.37 -5.28
N ALA A 168 11.99 7.43 -6.11
CA ALA A 168 11.96 8.31 -7.27
C ALA A 168 12.04 9.79 -6.86
N GLN A 169 11.44 10.19 -5.74
CA GLN A 169 11.59 11.54 -5.20
C GLN A 169 13.02 11.84 -4.71
N ILE A 170 13.71 10.86 -4.12
CA ILE A 170 15.11 11.03 -3.73
C ILE A 170 15.99 11.24 -4.97
N LEU A 171 15.74 10.49 -6.05
CA LEU A 171 16.47 10.65 -7.30
C LEU A 171 16.23 12.02 -7.94
N VAL A 172 14.98 12.44 -8.07
CA VAL A 172 14.68 13.74 -8.69
C VAL A 172 15.19 14.91 -7.86
N LYS A 173 15.23 14.79 -6.52
CA LYS A 173 15.84 15.80 -5.64
C LYS A 173 17.35 15.92 -5.81
N LYS A 174 18.05 14.81 -6.09
CA LYS A 174 19.49 14.84 -6.39
C LYS A 174 19.76 15.62 -7.68
N ILE A 175 18.94 15.42 -8.70
CA ILE A 175 19.04 16.17 -9.96
C ILE A 175 18.67 17.64 -9.73
N GLY A 176 17.61 17.90 -8.96
CA GLY A 176 17.18 19.23 -8.56
C GLY A 176 18.32 20.06 -7.94
N ALA A 177 19.08 19.48 -7.03
CA ALA A 177 20.21 20.17 -6.38
C ALA A 177 21.20 20.82 -7.38
N ASP A 178 21.33 20.26 -8.58
CA ASP A 178 22.24 20.73 -9.63
C ASP A 178 21.57 21.62 -10.70
N LEU A 179 20.24 21.78 -10.68
CA LEU A 179 19.50 22.61 -11.65
C LEU A 179 19.98 24.06 -11.64
N SER A 180 20.27 24.61 -10.45
CA SER A 180 20.77 25.98 -10.28
C SER A 180 22.31 26.05 -10.25
N SER A 181 23.01 24.97 -10.65
CA SER A 181 24.46 24.98 -10.66
C SER A 181 25.00 25.95 -11.70
N GLN A 182 26.18 26.51 -11.42
CA GLN A 182 26.85 27.42 -12.34
C GLN A 182 27.07 26.79 -13.72
N SER A 183 27.35 25.49 -13.77
CA SER A 183 27.51 24.73 -15.02
C SER A 183 26.23 24.73 -15.86
N THR A 184 25.07 24.47 -15.24
CA THR A 184 23.77 24.47 -15.92
C THR A 184 23.43 25.88 -16.45
N ILE A 185 23.68 26.92 -15.66
CA ILE A 185 23.43 28.31 -16.06
C ILE A 185 24.36 28.73 -17.21
N GLU A 186 25.63 28.31 -17.19
CA GLU A 186 26.59 28.59 -18.27
C GLU A 186 26.21 27.89 -19.58
N ARG A 187 25.71 26.66 -19.52
CA ARG A 187 25.17 25.94 -20.68
C ARG A 187 23.99 26.69 -21.33
N LEU A 188 23.03 27.12 -20.51
CA LEU A 188 21.92 27.95 -21.00
C LEU A 188 22.39 29.28 -21.57
N ARG A 189 23.38 29.92 -20.94
CA ARG A 189 23.94 31.16 -21.47
C ARG A 189 24.60 30.95 -22.83
N ALA A 190 25.35 29.86 -22.99
CA ALA A 190 26.05 29.52 -24.22
C ALA A 190 25.08 29.20 -25.37
N CYS A 191 23.97 28.50 -25.12
CA CYS A 191 23.01 28.16 -26.19
C CYS A 191 22.24 29.39 -26.74
N HIS A 192 22.22 30.48 -25.96
CA HIS A 192 21.64 31.78 -26.31
C HIS A 192 22.68 32.82 -26.79
N GLU A 193 23.95 32.45 -26.94
CA GLU A 193 24.97 33.36 -27.45
C GLU A 193 24.65 33.86 -28.87
N GLY A 194 24.76 35.18 -29.06
CA GLY A 194 24.52 35.82 -30.35
C GLY A 194 23.06 36.21 -30.62
N GLU A 195 22.15 35.92 -29.68
CA GLU A 195 20.79 36.46 -29.73
C GLU A 195 20.75 37.93 -29.30
N ARG A 196 19.83 38.68 -29.89
CA ARG A 196 19.67 40.12 -29.59
C ARG A 196 18.81 40.37 -28.36
N ASP A 197 17.96 39.41 -28.00
CA ASP A 197 17.04 39.48 -26.87
C ASP A 197 17.54 38.57 -25.74
N SER A 198 17.85 39.16 -24.59
CA SER A 198 18.26 38.41 -23.39
C SER A 198 17.08 37.72 -22.68
N GLU A 199 15.85 37.94 -23.17
CA GLU A 199 14.61 37.46 -22.56
C GLU A 199 14.51 35.93 -22.58
N ASP A 200 15.00 35.26 -23.62
CA ASP A 200 14.95 33.80 -23.73
C ASP A 200 15.88 33.09 -22.74
N PHE A 201 17.07 33.65 -22.48
CA PHE A 201 17.94 33.18 -21.41
C PHE A 201 17.31 33.36 -20.02
N ASP A 202 16.70 34.52 -19.76
CA ASP A 202 16.02 34.79 -18.50
C ASP A 202 14.80 33.87 -18.30
N ASN A 203 14.05 33.58 -19.37
CA ASN A 203 12.93 32.64 -19.39
C ASN A 203 13.38 31.23 -19.01
N ASP A 204 14.48 30.72 -19.59
CA ASP A 204 15.00 29.39 -19.26
C ASP A 204 15.57 29.30 -17.84
N CYS A 205 16.21 30.37 -17.34
CA CYS A 205 16.63 30.43 -15.95
C CYS A 205 15.44 30.41 -14.98
N ASN A 206 14.37 31.14 -15.32
CA ASN A 206 13.14 31.12 -14.54
C ASN A 206 12.46 29.74 -14.59
N ALA A 207 12.48 29.06 -15.74
CA ALA A 207 11.95 27.72 -15.90
C ALA A 207 12.69 26.69 -15.03
N LEU A 208 14.02 26.79 -14.91
CA LEU A 208 14.80 26.02 -13.93
C LEU A 208 14.35 26.28 -12.50
N GLY A 209 14.12 27.55 -12.13
CA GLY A 209 13.62 27.92 -10.81
C GLY A 209 12.23 27.36 -10.50
N ILE A 210 11.33 27.37 -11.49
CA ILE A 210 10.00 26.76 -11.37
C ILE A 210 10.12 25.24 -11.18
N LEU A 211 10.95 24.58 -11.99
CA LEU A 211 11.16 23.14 -11.91
C LEU A 211 11.77 22.75 -10.55
N GLN A 212 12.75 23.51 -10.06
CA GLN A 212 13.31 23.35 -8.73
C GLN A 212 12.23 23.47 -7.66
N GLY A 213 11.39 24.51 -7.74
CA GLY A 213 10.29 24.71 -6.79
C GLY A 213 9.24 23.59 -6.80
N ILE A 214 9.07 22.87 -7.92
CA ILE A 214 8.22 21.68 -8.00
C ILE A 214 8.89 20.50 -7.28
N ILE A 215 10.18 20.29 -7.52
CA ILE A 215 10.99 19.22 -6.88
C ILE A 215 11.05 19.42 -5.36
N ASP A 216 11.27 20.64 -4.88
CA ASP A 216 11.39 20.94 -3.46
C ASP A 216 10.10 20.68 -2.68
N LYS A 217 8.94 20.83 -3.34
CA LYS A 217 7.63 20.55 -2.73
C LYS A 217 7.34 19.05 -2.60
N GLN A 218 8.13 18.17 -3.20
CA GLN A 218 7.94 16.73 -3.10
C GLN A 218 8.39 16.24 -1.72
N ASN A 219 7.51 15.61 -0.95
CA ASN A 219 7.85 15.15 0.40
C ASN A 219 7.15 13.86 0.84
N MET A 220 7.13 12.85 -0.04
CA MET A 220 6.49 11.56 0.23
C MET A 220 7.05 10.90 1.48
N GLN A 221 8.35 11.04 1.77
CA GLN A 221 8.94 10.45 2.98
C GLN A 221 8.23 10.95 4.27
N ASP A 222 8.09 12.26 4.44
CA ASP A 222 7.43 12.82 5.62
C ASP A 222 5.90 12.68 5.57
N ASP A 223 5.32 12.69 4.37
CA ASP A 223 3.87 12.61 4.18
C ASP A 223 3.33 11.18 4.34
N SER A 224 4.18 10.19 4.07
CA SER A 224 3.86 8.77 4.14
C SER A 224 4.39 8.07 5.39
N GLY A 225 5.34 8.66 6.13
CA GLY A 225 6.03 8.00 7.25
C GLY A 225 5.09 7.31 8.25
N GLY A 226 4.07 8.03 8.74
CA GLY A 226 3.08 7.44 9.64
C GLY A 226 2.20 6.36 9.01
N SER A 227 1.98 6.39 7.69
CA SER A 227 1.26 5.32 6.98
C SER A 227 2.15 4.10 6.75
N MET A 228 3.43 4.32 6.43
CA MET A 228 4.44 3.27 6.28
C MET A 228 4.67 2.54 7.61
N ASP A 229 4.83 3.28 8.71
CA ASP A 229 4.98 2.70 10.05
C ASP A 229 3.79 1.81 10.37
N ASN A 230 2.57 2.28 10.13
CA ASN A 230 1.38 1.47 10.33
C ASN A 230 1.42 0.17 9.51
N LEU A 231 1.70 0.26 8.21
CA LEU A 231 1.74 -0.89 7.31
C LEU A 231 2.85 -1.90 7.70
N GLN A 232 4.00 -1.43 8.18
CA GLN A 232 5.08 -2.31 8.65
C GLN A 232 4.72 -3.06 9.93
N HIS A 233 3.93 -2.47 10.83
CA HIS A 233 3.45 -3.13 12.03
C HIS A 233 2.30 -4.13 11.78
N ALA A 234 1.83 -4.23 10.54
CA ALA A 234 0.71 -5.07 10.14
C ALA A 234 1.11 -6.52 9.79
N GLU A 235 2.31 -6.99 10.16
CA GLU A 235 2.81 -8.30 9.78
C GLU A 235 1.82 -9.44 10.10
N PRO A 236 1.39 -10.23 9.10
CA PRO A 236 0.55 -11.40 9.37
C PRO A 236 1.40 -12.47 10.07
N PRO A 237 0.91 -13.09 11.17
CA PRO A 237 1.58 -14.25 11.73
C PRO A 237 1.58 -15.40 10.70
N SER A 238 2.68 -16.15 10.63
CA SER A 238 2.82 -17.27 9.69
C SER A 238 1.64 -18.24 9.74
N ILE A 239 1.30 -18.85 8.60
CA ILE A 239 0.24 -19.86 8.46
C ILE A 239 0.44 -21.04 9.45
N SER A 240 1.70 -21.38 9.76
CA SER A 240 2.05 -22.40 10.78
C SER A 240 1.68 -21.98 12.21
N GLY A 241 1.80 -20.68 12.52
CA GLY A 241 1.29 -20.08 13.75
C GLY A 241 -0.24 -20.07 13.80
N MET A 242 -0.91 -19.72 12.69
CA MET A 242 -2.38 -19.71 12.60
C MET A 242 -2.99 -21.10 12.79
N ILE A 243 -2.42 -22.15 12.18
CA ILE A 243 -2.92 -23.54 12.33
C ILE A 243 -2.65 -24.08 13.75
N SER A 244 -1.48 -23.78 14.33
CA SER A 244 -1.12 -24.19 15.70
C SER A 244 -1.96 -23.50 16.77
N LEU A 245 -2.36 -22.24 16.55
CA LEU A 245 -3.09 -21.40 17.50
C LEU A 245 -4.61 -21.45 17.34
N HIS A 246 -5.15 -21.72 16.14
CA HIS A 246 -6.60 -21.77 15.88
C HIS A 246 -7.27 -23.11 16.21
N CYS A 247 -6.52 -24.12 16.66
CA CYS A 247 -7.10 -25.42 17.00
C CYS A 247 -6.27 -26.34 17.93
N PRO A 248 -5.65 -25.87 19.04
CA PRO A 248 -4.71 -26.74 19.76
C PRO A 248 -5.33 -27.99 20.42
N PRO A 249 -6.51 -27.95 21.08
CA PRO A 249 -7.08 -29.16 21.68
C PRO A 249 -8.14 -29.84 20.80
N MET A 250 -9.02 -29.10 20.11
CA MET A 250 -10.14 -29.71 19.37
C MET A 250 -9.68 -30.44 18.11
N TRP A 251 -8.75 -29.89 17.33
CA TRP A 251 -8.26 -30.57 16.13
C TRP A 251 -7.42 -31.80 16.45
N ARG A 252 -6.58 -31.74 17.49
CA ARG A 252 -5.88 -32.93 18.01
C ARG A 252 -6.85 -33.98 18.55
N ASN A 253 -7.92 -33.59 19.24
CA ASN A 253 -8.91 -34.55 19.74
C ASN A 253 -9.77 -35.14 18.62
N ILE A 254 -10.07 -34.38 17.56
CA ILE A 254 -10.80 -34.86 16.38
C ILE A 254 -9.91 -35.79 15.52
N GLN A 255 -8.63 -35.49 15.36
CA GLN A 255 -7.66 -36.39 14.72
C GLN A 255 -7.35 -37.64 15.55
N ASN A 256 -7.34 -37.54 16.88
CA ASN A 256 -7.11 -38.69 17.76
C ASN A 256 -8.35 -39.58 17.93
N LEU A 257 -9.54 -39.13 17.53
CA LEU A 257 -10.73 -39.98 17.47
C LEU A 257 -10.65 -41.04 16.34
N ASP A 258 -9.77 -40.85 15.34
CA ASP A 258 -9.45 -41.89 14.34
C ASP A 258 -8.53 -42.99 14.90
N GLN A 259 -7.83 -42.74 16.01
CA GLN A 259 -6.84 -43.67 16.59
C GLN A 259 -7.33 -44.38 17.86
N GLY A 260 -8.57 -44.12 18.29
CA GLY A 260 -9.13 -44.65 19.54
C GLY A 260 -10.12 -45.81 19.38
N LEU A 261 -10.38 -46.28 18.16
CA LEU A 261 -11.28 -47.41 17.87
C LEU A 261 -10.56 -48.46 17.02
N SER A 262 -9.58 -49.12 17.64
CA SER A 262 -9.10 -50.45 17.24
C SER A 262 -9.02 -51.35 18.45
#